data_AF-A0A529FRK9-F1
#
_entry.id   AF-A0A529FRK9-F1
#
_cell.length_a   1.000
_cell.length_b   1.000
_cell.length_c   1.000
_cell.angle_alpha   90.00
_cell.angle_beta   90.00
_cell.angle_gamma   90.00
#
_symmetry.space_group_name_H-M   'P 1'
#
loop_
_entity.id
_entity.type
_entity.pdbx_description
1 polymer ?
#
loop_
_entity_poly.entity_id
_entity_poly.type
_entity_poly.pdbx_seq_one_letter_code
_entity_poly.pdbx_strand_id
1 'polypeptide(L)' 'AGTAIISDNVIDDALNGAIIGQRWADPATADLAQSGNAGYAHLTVERNHVS' A
#
# COMPACT_ATOMS: atom_id res chain seq x y z
N ALA A 1 13.13 -5.59 10.76
CA ALA A 1 12.06 -4.89 10.03
C ALA A 1 11.55 -3.75 10.90
N GLY A 2 11.28 -2.59 10.32
CA GLY A 2 10.67 -1.45 11.02
C GLY A 2 9.16 -1.41 10.79
N THR A 3 8.43 -0.77 11.70
CA THR A 3 6.98 -0.57 11.54
C THR A 3 6.71 0.61 10.61
N ALA A 4 5.72 0.47 9.72
CA ALA A 4 5.25 1.54 8.85
C ALA A 4 3.73 1.68 8.94
N ILE A 5 3.26 2.92 8.98
CA ILE A 5 1.84 3.26 8.92
C ILE A 5 1.66 4.22 7.74
N ILE A 6 0.76 3.87 6.83
CA ILE A 6 0.36 4.70 5.68
C ILE A 6 -1.14 4.91 5.82
N SER A 7 -1.54 6.06 6.34
CA SER A 7 -2.94 6.37 6.57
C SER A 7 -3.32 7.79 6.18
N ASP A 8 -4.61 7.97 5.89
CA ASP A 8 -5.24 9.27 5.71
C ASP A 8 -4.68 10.06 4.50
N ASN A 9 -4.28 9.33 3.45
CA ASN A 9 -3.80 9.91 2.18
C ASN A 9 -4.90 9.90 1.11
N VAL A 10 -4.79 10.82 0.15
CA VAL A 10 -5.51 10.77 -1.14
C VAL A 10 -4.50 10.49 -2.22
N ILE A 11 -4.72 9.42 -2.99
CA ILE A 11 -3.86 9.03 -4.11
C ILE A 11 -4.76 8.91 -5.33
N ASP A 12 -4.49 9.73 -6.34
CA ASP A 12 -5.33 9.89 -7.52
C ASP A 12 -4.52 9.52 -8.78
N ASP A 13 -5.19 8.93 -9.77
CA ASP A 13 -4.62 8.56 -11.08
C ASP A 13 -3.40 7.61 -11.01
N ALA A 14 -3.35 6.78 -9.96
CA ALA A 14 -2.29 5.77 -9.82
C ALA A 14 -2.49 4.59 -10.78
N LEU A 15 -1.77 4.62 -11.91
CA LEU A 15 -1.90 3.63 -13.00
C LEU A 15 -1.68 2.16 -12.58
N ASN A 16 -0.81 1.93 -11.59
CA ASN A 16 -0.36 0.60 -11.19
C ASN A 16 -0.78 0.20 -9.76
N GLY A 17 -1.72 0.94 -9.18
CA GLY A 17 -2.13 0.81 -7.78
C GLY A 17 -1.50 1.87 -6.87
N ALA A 18 -2.23 2.25 -5.83
CA ALA A 18 -1.87 3.34 -4.94
C ALA A 18 -0.72 2.98 -4.00
N ILE A 19 -0.72 1.76 -3.43
CA ILE A 19 0.32 1.29 -2.52
C ILE A 19 0.74 -0.12 -2.94
N ILE A 20 1.92 -0.25 -3.52
CA ILE A 20 2.45 -1.54 -4.00
C ILE A 20 3.79 -1.87 -3.34
N GLY A 21 3.94 -3.10 -2.87
CA GLY A 21 5.20 -3.64 -2.42
C GLY A 21 6.09 -4.00 -3.61
N GLN A 22 7.36 -3.62 -3.56
CA GLN A 22 8.32 -3.84 -4.64
C GLN A 22 9.40 -4.84 -4.22
N ARG A 23 9.78 -5.72 -5.14
CA ARG A 23 11.01 -6.50 -5.11
C ARG A 23 11.96 -5.86 -6.12
N TRP A 24 12.77 -4.92 -5.65
CA TRP A 24 13.55 -4.02 -6.51
C TRP A 24 12.66 -3.28 -7.52
N ALA A 25 12.68 -3.67 -8.79
CA ALA A 25 11.89 -3.05 -9.86
C ALA A 25 10.59 -3.80 -10.17
N ASP A 26 10.40 -4.97 -9.57
CA ASP A 26 9.25 -5.83 -9.86
C ASP A 26 8.16 -5.69 -8.78
N PRO A 27 6.90 -5.44 -9.16
CA PRO A 27 5.80 -5.42 -8.20
C PRO A 27 5.60 -6.80 -7.58
N ALA A 28 5.55 -6.84 -6.25
CA ALA A 28 5.45 -8.07 -5.46
C ALA A 28 4.09 -8.24 -4.75
N THR A 29 3.25 -7.21 -4.75
CA THR A 29 1.90 -7.22 -4.17
C THR A 29 0.89 -6.63 -5.14
N ALA A 30 -0.39 -6.94 -4.93
CA ALA A 30 -1.48 -6.11 -5.43
C ALA A 30 -1.54 -4.78 -4.64
N ASP A 31 -2.54 -3.95 -4.93
CA ASP A 31 -2.72 -2.68 -4.22
C ASP A 31 -3.10 -2.91 -2.74
N LEU A 32 -2.20 -2.51 -1.86
CA LEU A 32 -2.34 -2.61 -0.41
C LEU A 32 -3.33 -1.57 0.12
N ALA A 33 -3.64 -0.51 -0.63
CA ALA A 33 -4.71 0.42 -0.25
C ALA A 33 -6.09 -0.27 -0.23
N GLN A 34 -6.28 -1.34 -1.01
CA GLN A 34 -7.53 -2.12 -1.05
C GLN A 34 -7.58 -3.26 -0.02
N SER A 35 -6.41 -3.82 0.33
CA SER A 35 -6.30 -5.02 1.17
C SER A 35 -5.78 -4.73 2.59
N GLY A 36 -5.39 -3.48 2.87
CA GLY A 36 -4.84 -3.05 4.13
C GLY A 36 -3.43 -3.60 4.36
N ASN A 37 -3.19 -4.22 5.52
CA ASN A 37 -1.86 -4.74 5.85
C ASN A 37 -1.47 -6.03 5.11
N ALA A 38 -2.39 -6.66 4.37
CA ALA A 38 -2.15 -7.87 3.56
C ALA A 38 -1.32 -8.99 4.25
N GLY A 39 -1.42 -9.11 5.58
CA GLY A 39 -0.67 -10.11 6.36
C GLY A 39 0.75 -9.68 6.79
N TYR A 40 1.19 -8.47 6.45
CA TYR A 40 2.44 -7.90 6.93
C TYR A 40 2.26 -7.33 8.34
N ALA A 41 2.70 -8.08 9.36
CA ALA A 41 2.49 -7.74 10.77
C ALA A 41 3.07 -6.38 11.22
N HIS A 42 4.00 -5.80 10.47
CA HIS A 42 4.64 -4.51 10.76
C HIS A 42 4.17 -3.38 9.84
N LEU A 43 3.09 -3.60 9.07
CA LEU A 43 2.52 -2.63 8.17
C LEU A 43 1.08 -2.34 8.59
N THR A 44 0.69 -1.07 8.56
CA THR A 44 -0.71 -0.66 8.64
C THR A 44 -0.99 0.23 7.43
N VAL A 45 -1.99 -0.16 6.63
CA VAL A 45 -2.51 0.63 5.52
C VAL A 45 -4.00 0.78 5.75
N GLU A 46 -4.45 1.99 6.00
CA GLU A 46 -5.85 2.24 6.38
C GLU A 46 -6.28 3.65 6.02
N ARG A 47 -7.58 3.86 5.79
CA ARG A 47 -8.18 5.18 5.52
C ARG A 47 -7.49 5.96 4.39
N ASN A 48 -6.90 5.27 3.43
CA ASN A 48 -6.44 5.90 2.19
C ASN A 48 -7.60 5.95 1.20
N HIS A 49 -7.80 7.09 0.55
CA HIS A 49 -8.76 7.27 -0.53
C HIS A 49 -8.03 7.13 -1.86
N VAL A 50 -8.52 6.25 -2.73
CA VAL A 50 -7.95 5.97 -4.05
C VAL A 50 -9.01 6.22 -5.10
N SER A 51 -8.71 7.05 -6.09
CA SER A 51 -9.58 7.41 -7.22
C SER A 51 -8.87 7.37 -8.57
#